data_AF-A0A3D4AT22-F1
#
_entry.id   AF-A0A3D4AT22-F1
#
_cell.length_a   1.000
_cell.length_b   1.000
_cell.length_c   1.000
_cell.angle_alpha   90.00
_cell.angle_beta   90.00
_cell.angle_gamma   90.00
#
_symmetry.space_group_name_H-M   'P 1'
#
loop_
_entity.id
_entity.type
_entity.pdbx_description
1 polymer ?
#
loop_
_entity_poly.entity_id
_entity_poly.type
_entity_poly.pdbx_seq_one_letter_code
_entity_poly.pdbx_strand_id
1 'polypeptide(L)'
;DVRQTRFTLGNGNDTEVMRKFQFDFAKLMQDYQIDSVAIRERQPKGKFAGSAKGFKMETAIQLIDNLDVRVFSTTEIKEQVKRNPIPIAFEDTGLKKYQENAFVNAYVYIMKKTYRSDEM
;
A
#
# COMPACT_ATOMS: atom_id res chain seq x y z
N ASP A 1 -0.69 20.04 -4.23
CA ASP A 1 0.73 19.78 -3.93
C ASP A 1 0.82 18.59 -3.00
N VAL A 2 1.70 17.61 -3.26
CA VAL A 2 1.89 16.42 -2.41
C VAL A 2 3.14 16.65 -1.56
N ARG A 3 2.97 16.81 -0.24
CA ARG A 3 4.06 17.15 0.70
C ARG A 3 5.27 16.21 0.58
N GLN A 4 5.04 14.94 0.23
CA GLN A 4 6.09 13.96 0.01
C GLN A 4 5.65 12.87 -0.98
N THR A 5 6.38 12.72 -2.08
CA THR A 5 6.07 11.72 -3.14
C THR A 5 6.87 10.42 -3.00
N ARG A 6 7.87 10.39 -2.12
CA ARG A 6 8.73 9.24 -1.86
C ARG A 6 9.25 9.25 -0.43
N PHE A 7 9.16 8.10 0.24
CA PHE A 7 9.86 7.85 1.50
C PHE A 7 11.16 7.10 1.24
N THR A 8 12.22 7.50 1.93
CA THR A 8 13.51 6.78 1.91
C THR A 8 13.85 6.35 3.33
N LEU A 9 14.09 5.05 3.53
CA LEU A 9 14.51 4.53 4.83
C LEU A 9 16.04 4.47 4.90
N GLY A 10 16.62 5.21 5.85
CA GLY A 10 18.04 5.23 6.16
C GLY A 10 18.53 3.91 6.77
N ASN A 11 19.15 3.96 7.96
CA ASN A 11 19.52 2.75 8.68
C ASN A 11 18.27 2.09 9.30
N GLY A 12 17.70 1.08 8.63
CA GLY A 12 16.52 0.35 9.11
C GLY A 12 16.76 -0.54 10.34
N ASN A 13 17.98 -0.59 10.89
CA ASN A 13 18.27 -1.22 12.18
C ASN A 13 18.29 -0.21 13.33
N ASP A 14 18.19 1.09 13.03
CA ASP A 14 18.10 2.15 14.02
C ASP A 14 16.63 2.38 14.40
N THR A 15 16.35 2.38 15.70
CA THR A 15 14.99 2.53 16.24
C THR A 15 14.41 3.91 15.95
N GLU A 16 15.20 4.97 16.07
CA GLU A 16 14.74 6.35 15.87
C GLU A 16 14.45 6.60 14.38
N VAL A 17 15.24 6.02 13.48
CA VAL A 17 14.97 6.08 12.03
C VAL A 17 13.64 5.39 11.69
N MET A 18 13.35 4.23 12.30
CA MET A 18 12.08 3.52 12.08
C MET A 18 10.88 4.28 12.66
N ARG A 19 10.99 4.81 13.88
CA ARG A 19 9.95 5.64 14.52
C ARG A 19 9.66 6.88 13.68
N LYS A 20 10.72 7.56 13.21
CA LYS A 20 10.57 8.73 12.35
C LYS A 20 9.86 8.40 11.04
N PHE A 21 10.24 7.30 10.38
CA PHE A 21 9.54 6.85 9.16
C PHE A 21 8.04 6.63 9.41
N GLN A 22 7.70 5.89 10.48
CA GLN A 22 6.31 5.62 10.83
C GLN A 22 5.55 6.92 11.12
N PHE A 23 6.13 7.81 11.93
CA PHE A 23 5.53 9.10 12.26
C PHE A 23 5.29 9.96 11.01
N ASP A 24 6.30 10.11 10.14
CA ASP A 24 6.18 10.93 8.93
C ASP A 24 5.10 10.36 7.99
N PHE A 25 5.01 9.03 7.88
CA PHE A 25 3.99 8.37 7.06
C PHE A 25 2.59 8.55 7.66
N ALA A 26 2.42 8.31 8.96
CA ALA A 26 1.16 8.50 9.66
C ALA A 26 0.68 9.97 9.54
N LYS A 27 1.60 10.92 9.69
CA LYS A 27 1.30 12.34 9.55
C LYS A 27 0.83 12.69 8.14
N LEU A 28 1.46 12.11 7.12
CA LEU A 28 1.01 12.27 5.73
C LEU A 28 -0.42 11.71 5.54
N MET A 29 -0.72 10.52 6.07
CA MET A 29 -2.07 9.95 5.96
C MET A 29 -3.11 10.85 6.65
N GLN A 30 -2.79 11.36 7.85
CA GLN A 30 -3.64 12.29 8.58
C GLN A 30 -3.88 13.60 7.81
N ASP A 31 -2.81 14.22 7.30
CA ASP A 31 -2.88 15.54 6.64
C ASP A 31 -3.71 15.49 5.35
N TYR A 32 -3.75 14.34 4.67
CA TYR A 32 -4.55 14.11 3.46
C TYR A 32 -5.87 13.37 3.74
N GLN A 33 -6.21 13.14 5.01
CA GLN A 33 -7.43 12.44 5.42
C GLN A 33 -7.60 11.06 4.78
N ILE A 34 -6.48 10.34 4.61
CA ILE A 34 -6.47 8.96 4.13
C ILE A 34 -6.73 8.02 5.30
N ASP A 35 -7.80 7.24 5.22
CA ASP A 35 -8.23 6.28 6.24
C ASP A 35 -7.76 4.84 5.97
N SER A 36 -7.24 4.56 4.77
CA SER A 36 -6.92 3.20 4.34
C SER A 36 -5.71 3.12 3.40
N VAL A 37 -4.91 2.05 3.54
CA VAL A 37 -3.73 1.77 2.70
C VAL A 37 -3.76 0.33 2.21
N ALA A 38 -3.66 0.15 0.89
CA ALA A 38 -3.60 -1.16 0.24
C ALA A 38 -2.17 -1.48 -0.23
N ILE A 39 -1.55 -2.49 0.37
CA ILE A 39 -0.17 -2.91 0.07
C ILE A 39 -0.21 -4.23 -0.71
N ARG A 40 0.59 -4.33 -1.77
CA ARG A 40 0.83 -5.62 -2.43
C ARG A 40 1.92 -6.37 -1.70
N GLU A 41 1.57 -7.56 -1.24
CA GLU A 41 2.49 -8.49 -0.61
C GLU A 41 3.69 -8.78 -1.53
N ARG A 42 4.88 -8.81 -0.94
CA ARG A 42 6.11 -9.24 -1.62
C ARG A 42 6.56 -10.57 -1.03
N GLN A 43 6.98 -11.49 -1.91
CA GLN A 43 7.52 -12.77 -1.46
C GLN A 43 8.80 -12.55 -0.63
N PRO A 44 9.00 -13.30 0.47
CA PRO A 44 10.20 -13.18 1.30
C PRO A 44 11.43 -13.83 0.67
N LYS A 45 11.24 -14.69 -0.33
CA LYS A 45 12.31 -15.44 -1.03
C LYS A 45 12.08 -15.43 -2.53
N GLY A 46 13.14 -15.68 -3.30
CA GLY A 46 13.10 -15.76 -4.77
C GLY A 46 13.58 -14.50 -5.48
N LYS A 47 13.63 -14.56 -6.81
CA LYS A 47 14.18 -13.50 -7.69
C LYS A 47 13.50 -12.13 -7.53
N PHE A 48 12.23 -12.11 -7.10
CA PHE A 48 11.43 -10.90 -6.94
C PHE A 48 11.15 -10.55 -5.47
N ALA A 49 11.94 -11.11 -4.56
CA ALA A 49 11.71 -10.95 -3.14
C ALA A 49 11.73 -9.48 -2.68
N GLY A 50 10.96 -9.19 -1.63
CA GLY A 50 11.09 -7.93 -0.89
C GLY A 50 12.47 -7.83 -0.25
N SER A 51 12.99 -6.60 -0.12
CA SER A 51 14.18 -6.37 0.69
C SER A 51 13.81 -6.34 2.17
N ALA A 52 14.75 -6.67 3.06
CA ALA A 52 14.55 -6.58 4.51
C ALA A 52 14.04 -5.19 4.96
N LYS A 53 14.55 -4.12 4.35
CA LYS A 53 14.06 -2.74 4.59
C LYS A 53 12.61 -2.57 4.16
N GLY A 54 12.22 -3.15 3.03
CA GLY A 54 10.84 -3.13 2.54
C GLY A 54 9.86 -3.74 3.54
N PHE A 55 10.18 -4.93 4.05
CA PHE A 55 9.35 -5.59 5.06
C PHE A 55 9.27 -4.79 6.37
N LYS A 56 10.37 -4.18 6.83
CA LYS A 56 10.34 -3.29 7.99
C LYS A 56 9.44 -2.07 7.80
N MET A 57 9.48 -1.45 6.61
CA MET A 57 8.58 -0.33 6.28
C MET A 57 7.12 -0.78 6.25
N GLU A 58 6.84 -1.94 5.66
CA GLU A 58 5.50 -2.51 5.62
C GLU A 58 4.95 -2.76 7.03
N THR A 59 5.72 -3.43 7.90
CA THR A 59 5.35 -3.64 9.30
C THR A 59 5.15 -2.32 10.05
N ALA A 60 6.03 -1.34 9.84
CA ALA A 60 5.87 -0.03 10.47
C ALA A 60 4.57 0.66 10.04
N ILE A 61 4.15 0.53 8.77
CA ILE A 61 2.87 1.06 8.29
C ILE A 61 1.69 0.30 8.91
N GLN A 62 1.75 -1.04 8.95
CA GLN A 62 0.70 -1.88 9.56
C GLN A 62 0.44 -1.56 11.04
N LEU A 63 1.46 -1.08 11.75
CA LEU A 63 1.39 -0.72 13.17
C LEU A 63 0.92 0.73 13.42
N ILE A 64 0.47 1.46 12.40
CA ILE A 64 -0.08 2.81 12.57
C ILE A 64 -1.51 2.69 13.11
N ASP A 65 -1.75 3.26 14.29
CA ASP A 65 -3.07 3.29 14.90
C ASP A 65 -4.07 4.09 14.03
N ASN A 66 -5.32 3.61 14.00
CA ASN A 66 -6.44 4.24 13.28
C ASN A 66 -6.25 4.36 11.75
N LEU A 67 -5.40 3.52 11.15
CA LEU A 67 -5.25 3.40 9.70
C LEU A 67 -5.60 1.96 9.28
N ASP A 68 -6.57 1.78 8.37
CA ASP A 68 -6.90 0.46 7.84
C ASP A 68 -5.86 0.03 6.80
N VAL A 69 -4.88 -0.76 7.23
CA VAL A 69 -3.82 -1.27 6.37
C VAL A 69 -4.14 -2.70 5.95
N ARG A 70 -4.31 -2.92 4.65
CA ARG A 70 -4.56 -4.24 4.06
C ARG A 70 -3.41 -4.66 3.17
N VAL A 71 -2.93 -5.88 3.38
CA VAL A 71 -1.93 -6.51 2.52
C VAL A 71 -2.61 -7.56 1.66
N PHE A 72 -2.41 -7.48 0.35
CA PHE A 72 -2.98 -8.40 -0.62
C PHE A 72 -1.91 -9.19 -1.34
N SER A 73 -2.12 -10.50 -1.43
CA SER A 73 -1.29 -11.35 -2.28
C SER A 73 -1.49 -10.99 -3.76
N THR A 74 -0.48 -11.28 -4.59
CA THR A 74 -0.59 -11.07 -6.03
C THR A 74 -1.72 -11.92 -6.64
N THR A 75 -1.98 -13.10 -6.09
CA THR A 75 -3.09 -13.97 -6.52
C THR A 75 -4.43 -13.33 -6.19
N GLU A 76 -4.62 -12.84 -4.96
CA GLU A 76 -5.88 -12.22 -4.55
C GLU A 76 -6.20 -10.99 -5.43
N ILE A 77 -5.21 -10.14 -5.71
CA ILE A 77 -5.39 -8.98 -6.59
C ILE A 77 -5.91 -9.42 -7.96
N LYS A 78 -5.30 -10.46 -8.57
CA LYS A 78 -5.71 -10.96 -9.89
C LYS A 78 -7.12 -11.53 -9.88
N GLU A 79 -7.48 -12.28 -8.84
CA GLU A 79 -8.82 -12.84 -8.70
C GLU A 79 -9.87 -11.75 -8.54
N GLN A 80 -9.58 -10.73 -7.72
CA GLN A 80 -10.50 -9.60 -7.51
C GLN A 80 -10.66 -8.75 -8.77
N VAL A 81 -9.59 -8.49 -9.52
CA VAL A 81 -9.68 -7.77 -10.81
C VAL A 81 -10.43 -8.60 -11.86
N LYS A 82 -10.30 -9.93 -11.86
CA LYS A 82 -11.09 -10.79 -12.75
C LYS A 82 -12.58 -10.76 -12.40
N ARG A 83 -12.91 -10.73 -11.10
CA ARG A 83 -14.29 -10.67 -10.60
C ARG A 83 -14.92 -9.30 -10.83
N ASN A 84 -14.16 -8.23 -10.58
CA ASN A 84 -14.56 -6.84 -10.72
C ASN A 84 -13.55 -6.14 -11.64
N PRO A 85 -13.71 -6.20 -12.97
CA PRO A 85 -12.79 -5.53 -13.89
C PRO A 85 -12.73 -4.02 -13.66
N ILE A 86 -11.55 -3.43 -13.80
CA ILE A 86 -11.37 -1.97 -13.73
C ILE A 86 -12.09 -1.36 -14.95
N PRO A 87 -13.01 -0.40 -14.76
CA PRO A 87 -13.89 0.08 -15.82
C PRO A 87 -13.24 1.08 -16.78
N ILE A 88 -11.98 1.46 -16.55
CA ILE A 88 -11.23 2.44 -17.33
C ILE A 88 -9.86 1.88 -17.71
N ALA A 89 -9.33 2.31 -18.84
CA ALA A 89 -7.94 2.03 -19.19
C ALA A 89 -7.00 2.80 -18.22
N PHE A 90 -5.83 2.24 -17.93
CA PHE A 90 -4.90 2.89 -16.99
C PHE A 90 -4.36 4.21 -17.56
N GLU A 91 -4.16 4.28 -18.86
CA GLU A 91 -3.69 5.45 -19.59
C GLU A 91 -4.59 6.68 -19.40
N ASP A 92 -5.89 6.44 -19.23
CA ASP A 92 -6.91 7.48 -19.05
C ASP A 92 -6.92 8.05 -17.61
N THR A 93 -6.20 7.42 -16.67
CA THR A 93 -6.13 7.90 -15.27
C THR A 93 -5.26 9.14 -15.09
N GLY A 94 -4.39 9.44 -16.06
CA GLY A 94 -3.35 10.47 -15.93
C GLY A 94 -2.23 10.13 -14.94
N LEU A 95 -2.24 8.93 -14.35
CA LEU A 95 -1.21 8.47 -13.42
C LEU A 95 0.04 8.01 -14.18
N LYS A 96 1.19 8.13 -13.51
CA LYS A 96 2.46 7.65 -14.05
C LYS A 96 2.50 6.12 -13.97
N LYS A 97 3.11 5.46 -14.95
CA LYS A 97 3.20 4.00 -15.05
C LYS A 97 3.66 3.29 -13.76
N TYR A 98 4.58 3.88 -12.99
CA TYR A 98 5.03 3.26 -11.74
C TYR A 98 3.94 3.22 -10.63
N GLN A 99 2.86 3.98 -10.79
CA GLN A 99 1.72 4.05 -9.86
C GLN A 99 0.64 3.01 -10.19
N GLU A 100 0.71 2.35 -11.35
CA GLU A 100 -0.29 1.38 -11.83
C GLU A 100 -0.58 0.30 -10.78
N ASN A 101 0.48 -0.27 -10.18
CA ASN A 101 0.30 -1.28 -9.15
C ASN A 101 -0.43 -0.75 -7.91
N ALA A 102 -0.16 0.48 -7.50
CA ALA A 102 -0.82 1.10 -6.35
C ALA A 102 -2.29 1.40 -6.67
N PHE A 103 -2.57 1.89 -7.88
CA PHE A 103 -3.93 2.11 -8.38
C PHE A 103 -4.76 0.83 -8.36
N VAL A 104 -4.22 -0.26 -8.92
CA VAL A 104 -4.90 -1.56 -8.94
C VAL A 104 -5.17 -2.08 -7.52
N ASN A 105 -4.19 -1.97 -6.61
CA ASN A 105 -4.39 -2.44 -5.23
C ASN A 105 -5.46 -1.63 -4.49
N ALA A 106 -5.47 -0.30 -4.67
CA ALA A 106 -6.48 0.58 -4.08
C ALA A 106 -7.88 0.26 -4.62
N TYR A 107 -8.00 0.05 -5.93
CA TYR A 107 -9.25 -0.39 -6.54
C TYR A 107 -9.73 -1.72 -5.95
N VAL A 108 -8.85 -2.73 -5.83
CA VAL A 108 -9.18 -4.02 -5.20
C VAL A 108 -9.66 -3.85 -3.75
N TYR A 109 -9.00 -3.00 -2.97
CA TYR A 109 -9.44 -2.67 -1.61
C TYR A 109 -10.86 -2.10 -1.60
N ILE A 110 -11.14 -1.10 -2.44
CA ILE A 110 -12.45 -0.46 -2.52
C ILE A 110 -13.52 -1.49 -2.90
N MET A 111 -13.27 -2.33 -3.91
CA MET A 111 -14.22 -3.38 -4.32
C MET A 111 -14.49 -4.38 -3.21
N LYS A 112 -13.47 -4.81 -2.45
CA LYS A 112 -13.68 -5.69 -1.29
C LYS A 112 -14.49 -5.00 -0.20
N LYS A 113 -14.19 -3.73 0.12
CA LYS A 113 -14.93 -2.93 1.10
C LYS A 113 -16.40 -2.71 0.71
N THR A 114 -16.68 -2.53 -0.58
CA THR A 114 -18.04 -2.27 -1.08
C THR A 114 -18.90 -3.52 -1.16
N TYR A 115 -18.34 -4.67 -1.57
CA TYR A 115 -19.12 -5.87 -1.90
C TYR A 115 -18.92 -7.07 -0.95
N ARG A 116 -18.04 -6.96 0.06
CA ARG A 116 -17.80 -8.02 1.06
C ARG A 116 -17.72 -7.45 2.49
N SER A 117 -18.72 -6.68 2.87
CA SER A 117 -18.87 -6.10 4.21
C SER A 117 -18.82 -7.15 5.35
N ASP A 118 -19.13 -8.42 5.06
CA ASP A 118 -19.36 -9.46 6.08
C ASP A 118 -18.11 -10.31 6.43
N GLU A 119 -16.96 -10.11 5.76
CA GLU A 119 -15.70 -10.84 6.03
C GLU A 119 -14.48 -9.93 6.25
N MET A 120 -14.70 -8.61 6.42
CA MET A 120 -13.62 -7.61 6.53
C MET A 120 -13.39 -7.09 7.93
#